data_AF-A0A7S4M1C3-F1
#
_entry.id   AF-A0A7S4M1C3-F1
#
_cell.length_a   1.000
_cell.length_b   1.000
_cell.length_c   1.000
_cell.angle_alpha   90.00
_cell.angle_beta   90.00
_cell.angle_gamma   90.00
#
_symmetry.space_group_name_H-M   'P 1'
#
loop_
_entity.id
_entity.type
_entity.pdbx_description
1 polymer ?
#
loop_
_entity_poly.entity_id
_entity_poly.type
_entity_poly.pdbx_seq_one_letter_code
_entity_poly.pdbx_strand_id
1 'polypeptide(L)'
;MTTGKDDLTKATSLGYNLGYDTRNASATYHAAALGFSDSIRFEGKENVINTYPTPHEPYGYHLNASEVPLANGSRVNAFRAHRACLIGGPDSDLCQRDTYPADLYEDDWTAAQAVSLLERAPHEKPWFLSVSFSGPHDPFAVTAQMAAAVTGRDWPAAVDSDNKTPLCEPAAGAPSHARVRCNYAAMMENLDRLFGVVLDAAAARGNSVDRDTVVCFFSDHGEMLNDHNYTDKSQPWQGAIAVPLVCAGPGIRRNASVDVPMATVDIGATMLDFAGAERDSGMTALSFRGLLEGADPQTRNRTVVLSGLQSYDFGAPPDPNMDIYDKFGVLTYNFRLAVAEFDGTPYKFVCCKGRCPGAPSPVGKPDADGYTRLLYDTAADPFDMHDVKAKLPHVAEKLRAALPVEHGFKCSRAAS
;
A
#
# COMPACT_ATOMS: atom_id res chain seq x y z
N MET A 1 8.65 -11.31 -15.04
CA MET A 1 8.57 -9.93 -15.57
C MET A 1 8.04 -9.01 -14.49
N THR A 2 8.37 -7.72 -14.53
CA THR A 2 7.85 -6.75 -13.57
C THR A 2 7.73 -5.34 -14.16
N THR A 3 6.68 -4.61 -13.79
CA THR A 3 6.52 -3.19 -14.14
C THR A 3 5.96 -2.39 -12.99
N GLY A 4 6.14 -1.07 -13.05
CA GLY A 4 5.59 -0.13 -12.08
C GLY A 4 6.64 0.48 -11.15
N LYS A 5 6.17 0.99 -10.01
CA LYS A 5 7.01 1.59 -8.97
C LYS A 5 8.01 0.58 -8.41
N ASP A 6 9.29 0.92 -8.40
CA ASP A 6 10.37 0.04 -7.92
C ASP A 6 10.61 0.20 -6.42
N ASP A 7 9.80 -0.44 -5.59
CA ASP A 7 10.08 -0.57 -4.15
C ASP A 7 10.96 -1.80 -3.83
N LEU A 8 11.05 -2.76 -4.75
CA LEU A 8 11.79 -4.03 -4.58
C LEU A 8 13.30 -3.83 -4.43
N THR A 9 13.85 -2.85 -5.12
CA THR A 9 15.29 -2.61 -5.14
C THR A 9 15.76 -1.57 -4.11
N LYS A 10 14.84 -0.78 -3.55
CA LYS A 10 15.12 0.29 -2.58
C LYS A 10 15.82 -0.23 -1.31
N ALA A 11 15.41 -1.40 -0.83
CA ALA A 11 15.92 -1.98 0.42
C ALA A 11 17.20 -2.82 0.24
N THR A 12 17.54 -3.23 -0.99
CA THR A 12 18.60 -4.22 -1.23
C THR A 12 19.88 -3.62 -1.79
N SER A 13 19.94 -2.30 -2.01
CA SER A 13 21.03 -1.60 -2.74
C SER A 13 21.28 -2.13 -4.17
N LEU A 14 20.39 -2.99 -4.68
CA LEU A 14 20.40 -3.56 -6.03
C LEU A 14 19.62 -2.68 -7.04
N GLY A 15 19.10 -1.54 -6.58
CA GLY A 15 18.56 -0.47 -7.41
C GLY A 15 19.07 0.87 -6.91
N TYR A 16 18.33 1.95 -7.14
CA TYR A 16 18.76 3.29 -6.74
C TYR A 16 19.26 3.27 -5.30
N ASN A 17 20.55 3.58 -5.14
CA ASN A 17 21.18 3.65 -3.84
C ASN A 17 20.55 4.85 -3.12
N LEU A 18 19.48 4.61 -2.37
CA LEU A 18 18.74 5.62 -1.61
C LEU A 18 19.56 6.01 -0.37
N GLY A 19 20.69 6.67 -0.61
CA GLY A 19 21.03 7.83 0.18
C GLY A 19 20.38 9.05 -0.49
N TYR A 20 20.13 10.10 0.27
CA TYR A 20 19.74 11.44 -0.17
C TYR A 20 20.78 12.11 -1.12
N ASP A 21 21.33 11.38 -2.08
CA ASP A 21 22.40 11.78 -2.97
C ASP A 21 22.01 11.48 -4.42
N THR A 22 21.44 12.50 -5.07
CA THR A 22 21.04 12.51 -6.49
C THR A 22 22.21 12.41 -7.48
N ARG A 23 23.45 12.15 -7.02
CA ARG A 23 24.65 12.20 -7.86
C ARG A 23 25.07 10.89 -8.49
N ASN A 24 24.38 9.77 -8.25
CA ASN A 24 24.75 8.49 -8.84
C ASN A 24 23.75 7.98 -9.88
N ALA A 25 23.78 8.56 -11.08
CA ALA A 25 23.00 8.21 -12.26
C ALA A 25 23.34 6.83 -12.87
N SER A 26 23.91 5.90 -12.08
CA SER A 26 24.37 4.59 -12.54
C SER A 26 23.69 3.40 -11.85
N ALA A 27 22.66 3.63 -11.03
CA ALA A 27 21.89 2.55 -10.43
C ALA A 27 21.02 1.87 -11.49
N THR A 28 21.62 0.89 -12.16
CA THR A 28 20.93 0.03 -13.11
C THR A 28 19.87 -0.79 -12.39
N TYR A 29 18.67 -0.84 -12.96
CA TYR A 29 17.62 -1.78 -12.57
C TYR A 29 18.14 -3.22 -12.73
N HIS A 30 18.75 -3.81 -11.70
CA HIS A 30 19.21 -5.19 -11.75
C HIS A 30 18.05 -6.20 -11.59
N ALA A 31 16.97 -6.00 -12.33
CA ALA A 31 15.81 -6.89 -12.37
C ALA A 31 16.24 -8.34 -12.70
N ALA A 32 17.22 -8.51 -13.57
CA ALA A 32 17.82 -9.82 -13.86
C ALA A 32 18.51 -10.46 -12.64
N ALA A 33 19.16 -9.67 -11.77
CA ALA A 33 19.76 -10.18 -10.53
C ALA A 33 18.68 -10.59 -9.49
N LEU A 34 17.49 -10.00 -9.58
CA LEU A 34 16.30 -10.41 -8.83
C LEU A 34 15.53 -11.57 -9.51
N GLY A 35 16.03 -12.11 -10.61
CA GLY A 35 15.40 -13.23 -11.33
C GLY A 35 14.33 -12.84 -12.35
N PHE A 36 14.10 -11.55 -12.61
CA PHE A 36 13.17 -11.11 -13.66
C PHE A 36 13.83 -11.17 -15.04
N SER A 37 13.14 -11.81 -16.00
CA SER A 37 13.60 -11.92 -17.39
C SER A 37 13.42 -10.65 -18.23
N ASP A 38 12.48 -9.78 -17.84
CA ASP A 38 12.18 -8.50 -18.49
C ASP A 38 11.51 -7.57 -17.46
N SER A 39 11.71 -6.26 -17.59
CA SER A 39 11.15 -5.27 -16.66
C SER A 39 11.11 -3.87 -17.22
N ILE A 40 10.06 -3.11 -16.86
CA ILE A 40 9.98 -1.66 -17.11
C ILE A 40 9.55 -0.99 -15.81
N ARG A 41 10.48 -0.39 -15.08
CA ARG A 41 10.23 0.16 -13.74
C ARG A 41 10.63 1.63 -13.63
N PHE A 42 10.11 2.29 -12.60
CA PHE A 42 10.37 3.70 -12.30
C PHE A 42 10.31 3.97 -10.79
N GLU A 43 10.70 5.17 -10.34
CA GLU A 43 10.93 5.44 -8.90
C GLU A 43 9.70 5.81 -8.05
N GLY A 44 8.54 6.01 -8.68
CA GLY A 44 7.32 6.57 -8.07
C GLY A 44 7.07 8.05 -8.39
N LYS A 45 5.80 8.49 -8.36
CA LYS A 45 5.29 9.86 -8.56
C LYS A 45 6.28 10.98 -8.29
N GLU A 46 6.66 11.18 -7.04
CA GLU A 46 7.49 12.32 -6.62
C GLU A 46 8.94 12.20 -7.09
N ASN A 47 9.50 10.98 -7.05
CA ASN A 47 10.90 10.76 -7.39
C ASN A 47 11.18 11.00 -8.89
N VAL A 48 10.23 10.62 -9.74
CA VAL A 48 10.26 10.88 -11.19
C VAL A 48 10.52 12.37 -11.47
N ILE A 49 9.80 13.26 -10.77
CA ILE A 49 9.86 14.70 -11.02
C ILE A 49 10.97 15.44 -10.26
N ASN A 50 11.55 14.83 -9.23
CA ASN A 50 12.63 15.43 -8.43
C ASN A 50 13.92 15.65 -9.24
N THR A 51 14.00 15.06 -10.43
CA THR A 51 15.14 15.19 -11.35
C THR A 51 14.92 16.20 -12.47
N TYR A 52 13.76 16.86 -12.50
CA TYR A 52 13.48 17.95 -13.44
C TYR A 52 14.60 19.02 -13.43
N PRO A 53 15.04 19.54 -14.60
CA PRO A 53 14.43 19.36 -15.92
C PRO A 53 14.88 18.12 -16.70
N THR A 54 15.75 17.28 -16.14
CA THR A 54 16.38 16.18 -16.87
C THR A 54 15.82 14.84 -16.39
N PRO A 55 14.95 14.17 -17.17
CA PRO A 55 14.48 12.84 -16.81
C PRO A 55 15.65 11.84 -16.81
N HIS A 56 15.55 10.83 -15.94
CA HIS A 56 16.60 9.83 -15.76
C HIS A 56 16.08 8.39 -15.77
N GLU A 57 14.77 8.19 -15.95
CA GLU A 57 14.13 6.89 -15.88
C GLU A 57 12.96 6.80 -16.89
N PRO A 58 12.51 5.58 -17.27
CA PRO A 58 11.58 5.36 -18.38
C PRO A 58 10.30 6.20 -18.37
N TYR A 59 9.65 6.37 -17.22
CA TYR A 59 8.40 7.14 -17.15
C TYR A 59 8.67 8.65 -17.32
N GLY A 60 9.70 9.18 -16.66
CA GLY A 60 10.21 10.53 -16.88
C GLY A 60 10.58 10.80 -18.35
N TYR A 61 11.22 9.85 -19.05
CA TYR A 61 11.51 9.97 -20.48
C TYR A 61 10.23 10.01 -21.32
N HIS A 62 9.25 9.17 -21.01
CA HIS A 62 7.95 9.15 -21.68
C HIS A 62 7.20 10.49 -21.52
N LEU A 63 7.18 11.05 -20.31
CA LEU A 63 6.63 12.37 -20.05
C LEU A 63 7.40 13.46 -20.81
N ASN A 64 8.73 13.42 -20.82
CA ASN A 64 9.53 14.45 -21.46
C ASN A 64 9.46 14.43 -22.99
N ALA A 65 9.14 13.27 -23.58
CA ALA A 65 8.90 13.12 -25.01
C ALA A 65 7.47 13.55 -25.44
N SER A 66 6.62 13.93 -24.49
CA SER A 66 5.20 14.19 -24.72
C SER A 66 4.82 15.65 -24.40
N GLU A 67 3.65 16.08 -24.89
CA GLU A 67 3.09 17.40 -24.62
C GLU A 67 1.63 17.33 -24.18
N VAL A 68 1.29 18.06 -23.13
CA VAL A 68 -0.10 18.23 -22.68
C VAL A 68 -0.69 19.53 -23.22
N PRO A 69 -1.95 19.53 -23.67
CA PRO A 69 -2.68 20.75 -23.97
C PRO A 69 -3.07 21.48 -22.68
N LEU A 70 -3.06 22.81 -22.71
CA LEU A 70 -3.61 23.68 -21.67
C LEU A 70 -4.97 24.22 -22.12
N ALA A 71 -5.80 24.70 -21.18
CA ALA A 71 -7.13 25.23 -21.46
C ALA A 71 -7.14 26.41 -22.46
N ASN A 72 -6.04 27.18 -22.52
CA ASN A 72 -5.88 28.28 -23.48
C ASN A 72 -5.46 27.82 -24.90
N GLY A 73 -5.39 26.50 -25.15
CA GLY A 73 -5.01 25.91 -26.43
C GLY A 73 -3.50 25.79 -26.67
N SER A 74 -2.65 26.36 -25.81
CA SER A 74 -1.20 26.15 -25.89
C SER A 74 -0.81 24.75 -25.42
N ARG A 75 0.37 24.27 -25.82
CA ARG A 75 0.92 23.00 -25.37
C ARG A 75 2.17 23.22 -24.53
N VAL A 76 2.38 22.36 -23.55
CA VAL A 76 3.56 22.36 -22.70
C VAL A 76 4.11 20.95 -22.57
N ASN A 77 5.43 20.83 -22.47
CA ASN A 77 6.10 19.57 -22.18
C ASN A 77 5.45 18.87 -20.97
N ALA A 78 5.11 17.58 -21.13
CA ALA A 78 4.33 16.87 -20.13
C ALA A 78 5.12 16.63 -18.84
N PHE A 79 6.46 16.48 -18.89
CA PHE A 79 7.28 16.38 -17.68
C PHE A 79 7.23 17.65 -16.83
N ARG A 80 7.28 18.83 -17.48
CA ARG A 80 7.08 20.13 -16.82
C ARG A 80 5.69 20.26 -16.21
N ALA A 81 4.63 19.89 -16.95
CA ALA A 81 3.26 19.98 -16.46
C ALA A 81 2.98 19.01 -15.31
N HIS A 82 3.46 17.76 -15.44
CA HIS A 82 3.33 16.74 -14.40
C HIS A 82 4.00 17.19 -13.10
N ARG A 83 5.23 17.72 -13.17
CA ARG A 83 5.90 18.33 -12.00
C ARG A 83 5.09 19.46 -11.39
N ALA A 84 4.54 20.34 -12.23
CA ALA A 84 3.76 21.47 -11.77
C ALA A 84 2.48 21.02 -11.04
N CYS A 85 1.84 19.94 -11.50
CA CYS A 85 0.73 19.31 -10.78
C CYS A 85 1.12 18.74 -9.42
N LEU A 86 2.19 17.94 -9.36
CA LEU A 86 2.54 17.24 -8.12
C LEU A 86 3.11 18.19 -7.05
N ILE A 87 3.92 19.19 -7.42
CA ILE A 87 4.53 20.14 -6.47
C ILE A 87 3.67 21.38 -6.26
N GLY A 88 3.15 21.95 -7.34
CA GLY A 88 2.38 23.20 -7.32
C GLY A 88 0.92 23.01 -6.95
N GLY A 89 0.44 21.75 -6.90
CA GLY A 89 -0.94 21.42 -6.60
C GLY A 89 -1.92 21.85 -7.70
N PRO A 90 -3.23 21.75 -7.43
CA PRO A 90 -4.28 22.06 -8.39
C PRO A 90 -4.34 23.55 -8.79
N ASP A 91 -3.70 24.43 -8.01
CA ASP A 91 -3.67 25.88 -8.28
C ASP A 91 -2.55 26.29 -9.25
N SER A 92 -1.70 25.35 -9.68
CA SER A 92 -0.71 25.63 -10.71
C SER A 92 -1.38 25.81 -12.08
N ASP A 93 -1.05 26.89 -12.79
CA ASP A 93 -1.56 27.14 -14.16
C ASP A 93 -1.27 26.01 -15.16
N LEU A 94 -0.21 25.22 -14.89
CA LEU A 94 0.18 24.09 -15.72
C LEU A 94 -0.49 22.78 -15.28
N CYS A 95 -1.21 22.77 -14.16
CA CYS A 95 -1.95 21.62 -13.68
C CYS A 95 -3.40 21.62 -14.16
N GLN A 96 -3.58 21.42 -15.46
CA GLN A 96 -4.90 21.42 -16.08
C GLN A 96 -5.49 20.01 -16.06
N ARG A 97 -6.21 19.68 -14.98
CA ARG A 97 -6.89 18.39 -14.80
C ARG A 97 -7.76 17.98 -16.00
N ASP A 98 -8.46 18.96 -16.57
CA ASP A 98 -9.48 18.71 -17.61
C ASP A 98 -8.87 18.36 -18.96
N THR A 99 -7.62 18.75 -19.19
CA THR A 99 -6.91 18.54 -20.45
C THR A 99 -5.75 17.55 -20.32
N TYR A 100 -5.51 16.99 -19.12
CA TYR A 100 -4.45 16.03 -18.89
C TYR A 100 -4.77 14.68 -19.56
N PRO A 101 -3.97 14.22 -20.53
CA PRO A 101 -4.22 12.96 -21.22
C PRO A 101 -4.11 11.75 -20.29
N ALA A 102 -5.04 10.80 -20.44
CA ALA A 102 -5.08 9.60 -19.59
C ALA A 102 -3.85 8.70 -19.78
N ASP A 103 -3.32 8.58 -21.01
CA ASP A 103 -2.14 7.77 -21.33
C ASP A 103 -0.84 8.30 -20.70
N LEU A 104 -0.83 9.58 -20.31
CA LEU A 104 0.26 10.20 -19.55
C LEU A 104 0.07 10.07 -18.04
N TYR A 105 -1.07 9.52 -17.57
CA TYR A 105 -1.25 9.19 -16.17
C TYR A 105 -0.40 7.96 -15.84
N GLU A 106 0.26 8.00 -14.69
CA GLU A 106 1.30 7.04 -14.32
C GLU A 106 0.79 5.58 -14.26
N ASP A 107 -0.42 5.37 -13.71
CA ASP A 107 -1.01 4.03 -13.61
C ASP A 107 -1.43 3.50 -14.99
N ASP A 108 -1.94 4.38 -15.87
CA ASP A 108 -2.27 4.05 -17.26
C ASP A 108 -1.03 3.64 -18.04
N TRP A 109 0.05 4.41 -17.90
CA TRP A 109 1.34 4.08 -18.46
C TRP A 109 1.87 2.74 -17.91
N THR A 110 1.73 2.50 -16.60
CA THR A 110 2.12 1.24 -15.94
C THR A 110 1.38 0.03 -16.50
N ALA A 111 0.06 0.15 -16.72
CA ALA A 111 -0.74 -0.89 -17.35
C ALA A 111 -0.29 -1.13 -18.79
N ALA A 112 -0.03 -0.07 -19.57
CA ALA A 112 0.49 -0.21 -20.93
C ALA A 112 1.85 -0.95 -20.96
N GLN A 113 2.71 -0.70 -19.97
CA GLN A 113 3.97 -1.44 -19.83
C GLN A 113 3.75 -2.91 -19.45
N ALA A 114 2.75 -3.20 -18.60
CA ALA A 114 2.38 -4.58 -18.25
C ALA A 114 1.90 -5.35 -19.49
N VAL A 115 1.05 -4.73 -20.31
CA VAL A 115 0.60 -5.28 -21.61
C VAL A 115 1.79 -5.54 -22.52
N SER A 116 2.69 -4.57 -22.68
CA SER A 116 3.87 -4.71 -23.53
C SER A 116 4.80 -5.83 -23.06
N LEU A 117 4.98 -6.02 -21.74
CA LEU A 117 5.73 -7.14 -21.19
C LEU A 117 5.06 -8.48 -21.50
N LEU A 118 3.74 -8.57 -21.32
CA LEU A 118 2.98 -9.76 -21.69
C LEU A 118 3.16 -10.09 -23.16
N GLU A 119 2.98 -9.13 -24.08
CA GLU A 119 3.15 -9.32 -25.52
C GLU A 119 4.53 -9.88 -25.90
N ARG A 120 5.60 -9.43 -25.24
CA ARG A 120 6.97 -9.91 -25.46
C ARG A 120 7.28 -11.26 -24.81
N ALA A 121 6.45 -11.73 -23.87
CA ALA A 121 6.70 -12.97 -23.16
C ALA A 121 6.64 -14.18 -24.13
N PRO A 122 7.56 -15.17 -24.00
CA PRO A 122 7.50 -16.38 -24.81
C PRO A 122 6.19 -17.16 -24.57
N HIS A 123 5.47 -17.52 -25.64
CA HIS A 123 4.20 -18.26 -25.53
C HIS A 123 4.35 -19.70 -24.99
N GLU A 124 5.52 -20.31 -25.17
CA GLU A 124 5.77 -21.72 -24.81
C GLU A 124 6.21 -21.92 -23.35
N LYS A 125 6.36 -20.83 -22.57
CA LYS A 125 6.84 -20.89 -21.18
C LYS A 125 5.80 -20.31 -20.22
N PRO A 126 5.69 -20.84 -18.98
CA PRO A 126 4.93 -20.17 -17.95
C PRO A 126 5.55 -18.80 -17.65
N TRP A 127 4.70 -17.85 -17.26
CA TRP A 127 5.14 -16.50 -16.93
C TRP A 127 4.72 -16.14 -15.50
N PHE A 128 5.51 -15.26 -14.90
CA PHE A 128 5.18 -14.52 -13.69
C PHE A 128 5.26 -13.04 -14.03
N LEU A 129 4.20 -12.29 -13.71
CA LEU A 129 4.13 -10.85 -13.91
C LEU A 129 3.75 -10.17 -12.60
N SER A 130 4.62 -9.27 -12.13
CA SER A 130 4.32 -8.34 -11.05
C SER A 130 4.00 -6.97 -11.65
N VAL A 131 2.86 -6.39 -11.29
CA VAL A 131 2.48 -5.03 -11.70
C VAL A 131 2.30 -4.21 -10.43
N SER A 132 3.17 -3.22 -10.24
CA SER A 132 3.14 -2.35 -9.06
C SER A 132 2.62 -0.97 -9.44
N PHE A 133 1.31 -0.81 -9.41
CA PHE A 133 0.69 0.51 -9.58
C PHE A 133 1.14 1.47 -8.47
N SER A 134 1.30 2.75 -8.81
CA SER A 134 1.64 3.80 -7.84
C SER A 134 0.39 4.33 -7.16
N GLY A 135 -0.75 4.36 -7.85
CA GLY A 135 -2.04 4.66 -7.25
C GLY A 135 -2.47 3.62 -6.22
N PRO A 136 -3.27 4.01 -5.22
CA PRO A 136 -3.82 5.34 -5.00
C PRO A 136 -2.95 6.23 -4.09
N HIS A 137 -1.63 6.01 -4.01
CA HIS A 137 -0.72 6.82 -3.18
C HIS A 137 -0.81 8.32 -3.53
N ASP A 138 -0.57 9.17 -2.54
CA ASP A 138 -0.56 10.61 -2.71
C ASP A 138 0.57 11.05 -3.68
N PRO A 139 0.46 12.26 -4.29
CA PRO A 139 -0.65 13.19 -4.22
C PRO A 139 -1.92 12.66 -4.90
N PHE A 140 -3.08 12.96 -4.31
CA PHE A 140 -4.41 12.53 -4.78
C PHE A 140 -4.89 13.38 -5.98
N ALA A 141 -4.05 13.49 -7.00
CA ALA A 141 -4.35 14.16 -8.25
C ALA A 141 -5.00 13.17 -9.23
N VAL A 142 -6.13 13.58 -9.81
CA VAL A 142 -6.94 12.78 -10.72
C VAL A 142 -7.22 13.58 -11.98
N THR A 143 -7.39 12.91 -13.12
CA THR A 143 -7.86 13.55 -14.37
C THR A 143 -9.36 13.87 -14.27
N ALA A 144 -9.89 14.69 -15.19
CA ALA A 144 -11.33 14.95 -15.23
C ALA A 144 -12.14 13.68 -15.51
N GLN A 145 -11.63 12.79 -16.36
CA GLN A 145 -12.27 11.51 -16.64
C GLN A 145 -12.38 10.65 -15.39
N MET A 146 -11.32 10.57 -14.59
CA MET A 146 -11.32 9.84 -13.31
C MET A 146 -12.31 10.47 -12.33
N ALA A 147 -12.28 11.79 -12.16
CA ALA A 147 -13.21 12.49 -11.26
C ALA A 147 -14.68 12.29 -11.67
N ALA A 148 -14.97 12.32 -12.97
CA ALA A 148 -16.32 12.10 -13.50
C ALA A 148 -16.85 10.70 -13.17
N ALA A 149 -15.99 9.68 -13.06
CA ALA A 149 -16.41 8.33 -12.70
C ALA A 149 -17.11 8.29 -11.35
N VAL A 150 -16.68 9.09 -10.37
CA VAL A 150 -17.19 9.05 -8.98
C VAL A 150 -18.10 10.22 -8.60
N THR A 151 -18.28 11.18 -9.49
CA THR A 151 -19.12 12.36 -9.24
C THR A 151 -20.57 11.96 -8.97
N GLY A 152 -21.21 12.60 -7.98
CA GLY A 152 -22.59 12.29 -7.58
C GLY A 152 -22.79 10.95 -6.86
N ARG A 153 -21.71 10.20 -6.58
CA ARG A 153 -21.74 9.01 -5.72
C ARG A 153 -21.48 9.39 -4.25
N ASP A 154 -22.11 8.66 -3.34
CA ASP A 154 -21.86 8.77 -1.90
C ASP A 154 -20.72 7.85 -1.48
N TRP A 155 -19.76 8.37 -0.71
CA TRP A 155 -18.65 7.58 -0.15
C TRP A 155 -18.65 7.62 1.37
N PRO A 156 -18.07 6.67 2.11
CA PRO A 156 -18.06 6.80 3.57
C PRO A 156 -17.33 8.07 4.04
N ALA A 157 -17.94 8.82 4.96
CA ALA A 157 -17.24 9.86 5.72
C ALA A 157 -16.24 9.24 6.69
N ALA A 158 -15.32 10.04 7.24
CA ALA A 158 -14.40 9.53 8.25
C ALA A 158 -15.14 8.99 9.48
N VAL A 159 -14.59 7.92 10.08
CA VAL A 159 -15.23 7.17 11.16
C VAL A 159 -15.64 8.07 12.32
N ASP A 160 -14.80 9.04 12.65
CA ASP A 160 -14.90 10.02 13.71
C ASP A 160 -15.38 11.40 13.23
N SER A 161 -15.82 11.53 11.97
CA SER A 161 -16.40 12.77 11.48
C SER A 161 -17.83 12.97 11.97
N ASP A 162 -18.12 14.15 12.50
CA ASP A 162 -19.49 14.61 12.81
C ASP A 162 -20.29 14.91 11.53
N ASN A 163 -19.61 15.27 10.43
CA ASN A 163 -20.25 15.51 9.15
C ASN A 163 -20.25 14.24 8.30
N LYS A 164 -21.36 13.50 8.38
CA LYS A 164 -21.53 12.25 7.63
C LYS A 164 -21.90 12.46 6.16
N THR A 165 -22.00 13.70 5.66
CA THR A 165 -22.44 13.99 4.29
C THR A 165 -21.25 13.91 3.32
N PRO A 166 -21.18 12.91 2.43
CA PRO A 166 -19.97 12.65 1.68
C PRO A 166 -20.27 12.66 0.18
N LEU A 167 -20.71 13.81 -0.31
CA LEU A 167 -20.97 13.98 -1.73
C LEU A 167 -19.66 14.27 -2.46
N CYS A 168 -19.35 13.49 -3.50
CA CYS A 168 -18.34 13.85 -4.49
C CYS A 168 -18.86 14.92 -5.43
N GLU A 169 -19.02 16.12 -4.86
CA GLU A 169 -19.30 17.36 -5.55
C GLU A 169 -18.24 18.38 -5.12
N PRO A 170 -17.53 19.03 -6.05
CA PRO A 170 -16.68 20.15 -5.73
C PRO A 170 -17.55 21.38 -5.47
N ALA A 171 -18.30 21.38 -4.37
CA ALA A 171 -18.84 22.63 -3.87
C ALA A 171 -17.66 23.53 -3.50
N ALA A 172 -17.64 24.76 -4.02
CA ALA A 172 -16.68 25.76 -3.57
C ALA A 172 -16.77 25.88 -2.03
N GLY A 173 -15.69 25.51 -1.33
CA GLY A 173 -15.64 25.49 0.14
C GLY A 173 -15.82 24.13 0.83
N ALA A 174 -15.90 23.00 0.09
CA ALA A 174 -15.87 21.67 0.72
C ALA A 174 -14.57 21.44 1.54
N PRO A 175 -14.63 20.79 2.72
CA PRO A 175 -13.43 20.45 3.49
C PRO A 175 -12.45 19.60 2.64
N SER A 176 -11.15 19.89 2.74
CA SER A 176 -10.11 19.23 1.93
C SER A 176 -10.19 17.70 1.98
N HIS A 177 -10.53 17.12 3.13
CA HIS A 177 -10.59 15.68 3.36
C HIS A 177 -11.70 14.96 2.58
N ALA A 178 -12.87 15.58 2.39
CA ALA A 178 -13.95 14.98 1.60
C ALA A 178 -13.54 14.87 0.12
N ARG A 179 -12.88 15.91 -0.40
CA ARG A 179 -12.32 15.91 -1.76
C ARG A 179 -11.21 14.87 -1.92
N VAL A 180 -10.35 14.68 -0.92
CA VAL A 180 -9.30 13.64 -0.93
C VAL A 180 -9.92 12.24 -1.04
N ARG A 181 -10.96 11.93 -0.26
CA ARG A 181 -11.66 10.63 -0.36
C ARG A 181 -12.27 10.39 -1.75
N CYS A 182 -12.87 11.42 -2.34
CA CYS A 182 -13.39 11.34 -3.70
C CYS A 182 -12.29 11.09 -4.73
N ASN A 183 -11.16 11.79 -4.63
CA ASN A 183 -10.04 11.58 -5.52
C ASN A 183 -9.43 10.18 -5.34
N TYR A 184 -9.30 9.71 -4.10
CA TYR A 184 -8.85 8.35 -3.80
C TYR A 184 -9.79 7.30 -4.44
N ALA A 185 -11.10 7.47 -4.32
CA ALA A 185 -12.09 6.60 -4.96
C ALA A 185 -11.97 6.64 -6.50
N ALA A 186 -11.76 7.82 -7.09
CA ALA A 186 -11.55 7.97 -8.54
C ALA A 186 -10.26 7.27 -9.01
N MET A 187 -9.20 7.29 -8.21
CA MET A 187 -7.97 6.53 -8.48
C MET A 187 -8.23 5.02 -8.41
N MET A 188 -9.00 4.56 -7.42
CA MET A 188 -9.39 3.16 -7.29
C MET A 188 -10.21 2.66 -8.49
N GLU A 189 -11.18 3.43 -8.97
CA GLU A 189 -11.96 3.10 -10.19
C GLU A 189 -11.07 3.05 -11.43
N ASN A 190 -10.04 3.90 -11.50
CA ASN A 190 -9.05 3.83 -12.58
C ASN A 190 -8.22 2.55 -12.50
N LEU A 191 -7.74 2.18 -11.30
CA LEU A 191 -6.97 0.95 -11.07
C LEU A 191 -7.78 -0.31 -11.41
N ASP A 192 -9.07 -0.35 -11.06
CA ASP A 192 -9.97 -1.45 -11.41
C ASP A 192 -10.06 -1.64 -12.94
N ARG A 193 -10.29 -0.54 -13.67
CA ARG A 193 -10.28 -0.55 -15.14
C ARG A 193 -8.95 -1.03 -15.70
N LEU A 194 -7.83 -0.52 -15.18
CA LEU A 194 -6.49 -0.85 -15.66
C LEU A 194 -6.10 -2.30 -15.36
N PHE A 195 -6.55 -2.85 -14.23
CA PHE A 195 -6.43 -4.26 -13.93
C PHE A 195 -7.16 -5.11 -14.98
N GLY A 196 -8.36 -4.71 -15.38
CA GLY A 196 -9.08 -5.32 -16.51
C GLY A 196 -8.27 -5.31 -17.82
N VAL A 197 -7.63 -4.18 -18.16
CA VAL A 197 -6.77 -4.07 -19.36
C VAL A 197 -5.63 -5.09 -19.35
N VAL A 198 -5.00 -5.32 -18.19
CA VAL A 198 -3.91 -6.32 -18.08
C VAL A 198 -4.45 -7.75 -18.21
N LEU A 199 -5.61 -8.04 -17.64
CA LEU A 199 -6.26 -9.35 -17.79
C LEU A 199 -6.68 -9.61 -19.24
N ASP A 200 -7.22 -8.61 -19.93
CA ASP A 200 -7.59 -8.70 -21.35
C ASP A 200 -6.36 -8.96 -22.24
N ALA A 201 -5.22 -8.36 -21.92
CA ALA A 201 -3.96 -8.64 -22.64
C ALA A 201 -3.47 -10.08 -22.41
N ALA A 202 -3.59 -10.61 -21.20
CA ALA A 202 -3.31 -12.03 -20.95
C ALA A 202 -4.30 -12.93 -21.73
N ALA A 203 -5.59 -12.59 -21.75
CA ALA A 203 -6.62 -13.31 -22.49
C ALA A 203 -6.37 -13.30 -24.01
N ALA A 204 -5.93 -12.17 -24.57
CA ALA A 204 -5.57 -12.04 -25.98
C ALA A 204 -4.39 -12.94 -26.38
N ARG A 205 -3.52 -13.29 -25.44
CA ARG A 205 -2.43 -14.27 -25.64
C ARG A 205 -2.88 -15.72 -25.53
N GLY A 206 -4.16 -15.93 -25.23
CA GLY A 206 -4.78 -17.23 -25.04
C GLY A 206 -4.74 -17.73 -23.60
N ASN A 207 -4.27 -16.95 -22.61
CA ASN A 207 -4.34 -17.33 -21.21
C ASN A 207 -5.74 -17.12 -20.63
N SER A 208 -6.07 -17.78 -19.52
CA SER A 208 -7.36 -17.58 -18.85
C SER A 208 -7.25 -17.87 -17.35
N VAL A 209 -7.84 -17.00 -16.54
CA VAL A 209 -7.95 -17.17 -15.08
C VAL A 209 -8.70 -18.46 -14.72
N ASP A 210 -9.61 -18.92 -15.58
CA ASP A 210 -10.39 -20.13 -15.31
C ASP A 210 -9.60 -21.42 -15.59
N ARG A 211 -8.50 -21.35 -16.36
CA ARG A 211 -7.80 -22.53 -16.89
C ARG A 211 -6.34 -22.62 -16.50
N ASP A 212 -5.59 -21.54 -16.58
CA ASP A 212 -4.11 -21.59 -16.51
C ASP A 212 -3.44 -20.40 -15.84
N THR A 213 -4.20 -19.42 -15.34
CA THR A 213 -3.63 -18.20 -14.76
C THR A 213 -4.12 -17.99 -13.33
N VAL A 214 -3.18 -17.92 -12.38
CA VAL A 214 -3.48 -17.45 -11.01
C VAL A 214 -3.19 -15.95 -10.95
N VAL A 215 -4.14 -15.19 -10.43
CA VAL A 215 -4.04 -13.75 -10.23
C VAL A 215 -4.36 -13.44 -8.78
N CYS A 216 -3.56 -12.59 -8.16
CA CYS A 216 -3.87 -12.01 -6.85
C CYS A 216 -3.70 -10.50 -6.91
N PHE A 217 -4.72 -9.77 -6.47
CA PHE A 217 -4.69 -8.33 -6.23
C PHE A 217 -4.57 -8.09 -4.73
N PHE A 218 -3.65 -7.21 -4.33
CA PHE A 218 -3.46 -6.82 -2.94
C PHE A 218 -2.80 -5.45 -2.86
N SER A 219 -2.76 -4.88 -1.65
CA SER A 219 -2.05 -3.63 -1.36
C SER A 219 -0.96 -3.86 -0.31
N ASP A 220 0.08 -3.03 -0.32
CA ASP A 220 1.19 -3.04 0.62
C ASP A 220 0.80 -2.48 2.00
N HIS A 221 -0.04 -1.43 2.01
CA HIS A 221 -0.66 -0.84 3.20
C HIS A 221 -1.96 -0.11 2.82
N GLY A 222 -2.80 0.22 3.79
CA GLY A 222 -3.98 1.05 3.58
C GLY A 222 -3.67 2.55 3.56
N GLU A 223 -4.70 3.38 3.74
CA GLU A 223 -4.61 4.83 3.88
C GLU A 223 -5.69 5.27 4.87
N MET A 224 -5.32 6.10 5.83
CA MET A 224 -6.25 6.51 6.89
C MET A 224 -7.34 7.45 6.36
N LEU A 225 -7.10 8.22 5.30
CA LEU A 225 -8.11 9.10 4.67
C LEU A 225 -8.87 9.96 5.69
N ASN A 226 -8.21 10.45 6.74
CA ASN A 226 -8.78 11.20 7.86
C ASN A 226 -9.59 10.39 8.90
N ASP A 227 -9.59 9.06 8.84
CA ASP A 227 -10.04 8.23 9.96
C ASP A 227 -9.11 8.45 11.17
N HIS A 228 -9.71 8.57 12.36
CA HIS A 228 -9.01 8.92 13.60
C HIS A 228 -8.28 10.28 13.53
N ASN A 229 -8.79 11.22 12.72
CA ASN A 229 -8.15 12.50 12.42
C ASN A 229 -6.70 12.35 11.92
N TYR A 230 -6.39 11.26 11.21
CA TYR A 230 -5.07 10.99 10.66
C TYR A 230 -5.13 10.76 9.15
N THR A 231 -4.11 11.22 8.43
CA THR A 231 -3.88 10.95 7.01
C THR A 231 -2.48 10.36 6.88
N ASP A 232 -2.24 9.48 5.92
CA ASP A 232 -1.06 8.62 5.75
C ASP A 232 -1.18 7.28 6.50
N LYS A 233 -0.25 6.35 6.28
CA LYS A 233 -0.35 4.93 6.67
C LYS A 233 0.50 4.50 7.86
N SER A 234 1.31 5.39 8.43
CA SER A 234 2.27 5.05 9.51
C SER A 234 1.61 4.81 10.88
N GLN A 235 0.57 3.98 10.91
CA GLN A 235 -0.40 3.82 11.98
C GLN A 235 -0.75 2.35 12.24
N PRO A 236 -1.09 1.94 13.47
CA PRO A 236 -1.52 0.57 13.79
C PRO A 236 -3.02 0.28 13.51
N TRP A 237 -3.75 1.25 12.96
CA TRP A 237 -5.21 1.19 12.80
C TRP A 237 -5.62 0.39 11.57
N GLN A 238 -6.83 -0.20 11.57
CA GLN A 238 -7.36 -1.04 10.49
C GLN A 238 -7.22 -0.35 9.12
N GLY A 239 -7.57 0.93 9.02
CA GLY A 239 -7.47 1.71 7.79
C GLY A 239 -6.06 1.76 7.18
N ALA A 240 -5.01 1.54 7.98
CA ALA A 240 -3.63 1.51 7.51
C ALA A 240 -3.06 0.09 7.29
N ILE A 241 -3.56 -0.93 8.00
CA ILE A 241 -2.94 -2.27 8.01
C ILE A 241 -3.79 -3.38 7.39
N ALA A 242 -5.11 -3.20 7.31
CA ALA A 242 -6.03 -4.20 6.76
C ALA A 242 -6.29 -3.91 5.29
N VAL A 243 -5.43 -4.50 4.47
CA VAL A 243 -5.41 -4.34 3.02
C VAL A 243 -6.25 -5.40 2.31
N PRO A 244 -6.78 -5.11 1.12
CA PRO A 244 -7.46 -6.12 0.31
C PRO A 244 -6.48 -7.23 -0.09
N LEU A 245 -7.01 -8.45 -0.21
CA LEU A 245 -6.39 -9.58 -0.88
C LEU A 245 -7.47 -10.38 -1.60
N VAL A 246 -7.45 -10.36 -2.93
CA VAL A 246 -8.39 -11.09 -3.77
C VAL A 246 -7.60 -11.94 -4.75
N CYS A 247 -7.84 -13.25 -4.74
CA CYS A 247 -7.18 -14.18 -5.64
C CYS A 247 -8.19 -14.97 -6.49
N ALA A 248 -7.84 -15.23 -7.74
CA ALA A 248 -8.62 -16.03 -8.67
C ALA A 248 -7.67 -16.89 -9.51
N GLY A 249 -8.12 -18.08 -9.89
CA GLY A 249 -7.30 -19.01 -10.65
C GLY A 249 -7.84 -20.43 -10.64
N PRO A 250 -7.20 -21.36 -11.38
CA PRO A 250 -7.55 -22.78 -11.36
C PRO A 250 -7.42 -23.37 -9.96
N GLY A 251 -8.45 -24.09 -9.50
CA GLY A 251 -8.49 -24.71 -8.18
C GLY A 251 -8.87 -23.75 -7.03
N ILE A 252 -8.80 -22.43 -7.24
CA ILE A 252 -9.25 -21.44 -6.26
C ILE A 252 -10.78 -21.40 -6.23
N ARG A 253 -11.37 -21.47 -5.04
CA ARG A 253 -12.83 -21.41 -4.87
C ARG A 253 -13.37 -20.07 -5.37
N ARG A 254 -14.46 -20.13 -6.12
CA ARG A 254 -15.21 -18.95 -6.57
C ARG A 254 -16.17 -18.47 -5.49
N ASN A 255 -16.40 -17.16 -5.45
CA ASN A 255 -17.40 -16.53 -4.59
C ASN A 255 -17.30 -16.95 -3.11
N ALA A 256 -16.06 -17.05 -2.61
CA ALA A 256 -15.77 -17.43 -1.24
C ALA A 256 -15.00 -16.31 -0.53
N SER A 257 -15.33 -16.06 0.74
CA SER A 257 -14.53 -15.27 1.67
C SER A 257 -13.81 -16.20 2.65
N VAL A 258 -12.65 -15.74 3.14
CA VAL A 258 -11.91 -16.40 4.21
C VAL A 258 -11.60 -15.34 5.25
N ASP A 259 -12.35 -15.38 6.34
CA ASP A 259 -12.34 -14.32 7.36
C ASP A 259 -11.40 -14.68 8.52
N VAL A 260 -10.12 -14.91 8.22
CA VAL A 260 -9.07 -15.19 9.21
C VAL A 260 -7.89 -14.23 9.08
N PRO A 261 -7.11 -13.96 10.14
CA PRO A 261 -5.93 -13.12 10.05
C PRO A 261 -4.90 -13.66 9.05
N MET A 262 -4.49 -12.82 8.10
CA MET A 262 -3.48 -13.11 7.09
C MET A 262 -2.38 -12.05 7.05
N ALA A 263 -1.20 -12.41 6.52
CA ALA A 263 -0.08 -11.49 6.35
C ALA A 263 0.31 -11.37 4.88
N THR A 264 0.49 -10.15 4.37
CA THR A 264 0.87 -9.89 2.97
C THR A 264 2.19 -10.57 2.57
N VAL A 265 3.11 -10.74 3.52
CA VAL A 265 4.39 -11.46 3.30
C VAL A 265 4.19 -12.91 2.81
N ASP A 266 3.04 -13.52 3.11
CA ASP A 266 2.74 -14.90 2.73
C ASP A 266 2.41 -15.08 1.23
N ILE A 267 2.16 -13.98 0.52
CA ILE A 267 1.84 -14.00 -0.91
C ILE A 267 2.99 -14.62 -1.70
N GLY A 268 4.25 -14.29 -1.36
CA GLY A 268 5.42 -14.87 -2.02
C GLY A 268 5.49 -16.38 -1.90
N ALA A 269 5.29 -16.93 -0.69
CA ALA A 269 5.26 -18.38 -0.48
C ALA A 269 4.08 -19.07 -1.19
N THR A 270 2.94 -18.38 -1.28
CA THR A 270 1.75 -18.89 -1.97
C THR A 270 1.94 -18.93 -3.49
N MET A 271 2.59 -17.92 -4.08
CA MET A 271 2.91 -17.92 -5.51
C MET A 271 3.93 -19.00 -5.87
N LEU A 272 4.94 -19.23 -5.02
CA LEU A 272 5.91 -20.34 -5.21
C LEU A 272 5.22 -21.71 -5.17
N ASP A 273 4.27 -21.90 -4.24
CA ASP A 273 3.47 -23.12 -4.14
C ASP A 273 2.64 -23.37 -5.41
N PHE A 274 1.92 -22.37 -5.92
CA PHE A 274 1.22 -22.50 -7.21
C PHE A 274 2.16 -22.79 -8.38
N ALA A 275 3.36 -22.21 -8.39
CA ALA A 275 4.36 -22.45 -9.41
C ALA A 275 5.07 -23.80 -9.29
N GLY A 276 4.86 -24.56 -8.21
CA GLY A 276 5.61 -25.77 -7.89
C GLY A 276 7.11 -25.50 -7.66
N ALA A 277 7.46 -24.27 -7.27
CA ALA A 277 8.82 -23.84 -7.04
C ALA A 277 9.24 -24.07 -5.57
N GLU A 278 10.52 -24.36 -5.38
CA GLU A 278 11.07 -24.52 -4.03
C GLU A 278 11.13 -23.18 -3.29
N ARG A 279 10.80 -23.21 -2.01
CA ARG A 279 10.97 -22.07 -1.11
C ARG A 279 12.38 -22.04 -0.56
N ASP A 280 12.96 -20.86 -0.44
CA ASP A 280 14.21 -20.71 0.30
C ASP A 280 14.00 -21.05 1.78
N SER A 281 14.95 -21.78 2.36
CA SER A 281 14.90 -22.28 3.74
C SER A 281 14.79 -21.17 4.81
N GLY A 282 15.22 -19.95 4.49
CA GLY A 282 15.10 -18.77 5.35
C GLY A 282 13.76 -18.03 5.26
N MET A 283 12.87 -18.41 4.34
CA MET A 283 11.57 -17.74 4.19
C MET A 283 10.63 -18.03 5.36
N THR A 284 10.23 -16.97 6.07
CA THR A 284 9.22 -17.01 7.14
C THR A 284 7.78 -16.90 6.62
N ALA A 285 7.60 -16.55 5.34
CA ALA A 285 6.33 -16.55 4.63
C ALA A 285 5.75 -17.97 4.56
N LEU A 286 4.44 -18.15 4.69
CA LEU A 286 3.77 -19.44 4.70
C LEU A 286 2.70 -19.49 3.62
N SER A 287 2.67 -20.53 2.79
CA SER A 287 1.63 -20.64 1.76
C SER A 287 0.24 -20.73 2.41
N PHE A 288 -0.70 -19.94 1.88
CA PHE A 288 -2.12 -20.00 2.20
C PHE A 288 -2.95 -20.62 1.06
N ARG A 289 -2.31 -21.28 0.09
CA ARG A 289 -2.98 -21.96 -1.03
C ARG A 289 -4.15 -22.85 -0.59
N GLY A 290 -3.96 -23.62 0.49
CA GLY A 290 -5.02 -24.47 1.03
C GLY A 290 -6.30 -23.70 1.37
N LEU A 291 -6.20 -22.46 1.88
CA LEU A 291 -7.38 -21.62 2.15
C LEU A 291 -8.11 -21.21 0.88
N LEU A 292 -7.35 -20.90 -0.18
CA LEU A 292 -7.90 -20.58 -1.50
C LEU A 292 -8.63 -21.79 -2.12
N GLU A 293 -8.11 -23.00 -1.92
CA GLU A 293 -8.69 -24.25 -2.42
C GLU A 293 -9.79 -24.82 -1.51
N GLY A 294 -10.01 -24.22 -0.32
CA GLY A 294 -11.12 -24.55 0.58
C GLY A 294 -10.81 -25.51 1.72
N ALA A 295 -9.55 -25.63 2.11
CA ALA A 295 -9.18 -26.24 3.38
C ALA A 295 -9.84 -25.49 4.55
N ASP A 296 -10.06 -26.22 5.64
CA ASP A 296 -10.59 -25.66 6.88
C ASP A 296 -9.67 -24.52 7.38
N PRO A 297 -10.18 -23.28 7.54
CA PRO A 297 -9.39 -22.16 8.06
C PRO A 297 -8.74 -22.39 9.42
N GLN A 298 -9.24 -23.34 10.22
CA GLN A 298 -8.64 -23.74 11.49
C GLN A 298 -7.35 -24.56 11.33
N THR A 299 -7.10 -25.10 10.12
CA THR A 299 -5.89 -25.86 9.78
C THR A 299 -4.80 -25.02 9.14
N ARG A 300 -4.98 -23.70 9.07
CA ARG A 300 -4.05 -22.77 8.43
C ARG A 300 -2.66 -22.78 9.10
N ASN A 301 -1.64 -22.52 8.29
CA ASN A 301 -0.26 -22.47 8.75
C ASN A 301 0.03 -21.24 9.64
N ARG A 302 -0.55 -20.08 9.30
CA ARG A 302 -0.35 -18.83 10.06
C ARG A 302 -1.52 -18.58 11.02
N THR A 303 -1.27 -18.78 12.31
CA THR A 303 -2.28 -18.55 13.36
C THR A 303 -2.15 -17.20 14.05
N VAL A 304 -0.96 -16.58 13.97
CA VAL A 304 -0.69 -15.23 14.47
C VAL A 304 -0.06 -14.39 13.36
N VAL A 305 -0.61 -13.21 13.14
CA VAL A 305 -0.09 -12.17 12.24
C VAL A 305 0.62 -11.13 13.08
N LEU A 306 1.84 -10.77 12.68
CA LEU A 306 2.64 -9.75 13.34
C LEU A 306 2.88 -8.60 12.35
N SER A 307 2.84 -7.38 12.86
CA SER A 307 3.27 -6.19 12.13
C SER A 307 3.83 -5.16 13.11
N GLY A 308 4.46 -4.12 12.60
CA GLY A 308 5.03 -3.07 13.40
C GLY A 308 5.77 -2.07 12.55
N LEU A 309 5.99 -0.90 13.14
CA LEU A 309 6.79 0.14 12.54
C LEU A 309 7.76 0.66 13.57
N GLN A 310 9.01 0.80 13.14
CA GLN A 310 10.04 1.54 13.86
C GLN A 310 10.68 2.50 12.87
N SER A 311 10.53 3.81 13.08
CA SER A 311 11.27 4.78 12.30
C SER A 311 12.76 4.66 12.61
N TYR A 312 13.56 4.29 11.62
CA TYR A 312 15.02 4.41 11.65
C TYR A 312 15.39 5.82 11.22
N ASP A 313 16.09 6.56 12.07
CA ASP A 313 16.89 7.70 11.61
C ASP A 313 18.17 7.11 10.98
N PHE A 314 18.34 7.27 9.67
CA PHE A 314 19.41 6.65 8.88
C PHE A 314 20.81 7.27 9.12
N GLY A 315 21.02 8.04 10.19
CA GLY A 315 22.30 8.72 10.43
C GLY A 315 22.77 8.87 11.88
N ALA A 316 21.97 8.52 12.90
CA ALA A 316 22.35 8.69 14.29
C ALA A 316 22.20 7.40 15.10
N PRO A 317 23.13 7.09 16.03
CA PRO A 317 22.95 5.97 16.94
C PRO A 317 21.65 6.17 17.76
N PRO A 318 20.93 5.09 18.07
CA PRO A 318 19.63 5.18 18.75
C PRO A 318 19.81 5.86 20.11
N ASP A 319 19.17 7.02 20.29
CA ASP A 319 19.08 7.63 21.61
C ASP A 319 18.09 6.81 22.46
N PRO A 320 18.55 6.13 23.53
CA PRO A 320 17.69 5.33 24.38
C PRO A 320 16.66 6.18 25.18
N ASN A 321 16.83 7.51 25.23
CA ASN A 321 16.00 8.43 25.99
C ASN A 321 15.02 9.26 25.14
N MET A 322 14.96 9.07 23.82
CA MET A 322 14.02 9.85 23.01
C MET A 322 12.56 9.44 23.26
N ASP A 323 11.85 10.37 23.90
CA ASP A 323 10.40 10.46 23.99
C ASP A 323 9.98 11.64 23.09
N ILE A 324 9.29 11.28 22.00
CA ILE A 324 8.26 12.00 21.23
C ILE A 324 8.34 13.54 21.26
N TYR A 325 8.70 14.10 20.10
CA TYR A 325 8.89 15.52 19.74
C TYR A 325 10.20 16.15 20.23
N ASP A 326 11.27 16.14 19.43
CA ASP A 326 12.20 17.27 19.51
C ASP A 326 12.97 17.64 18.21
N LYS A 327 13.09 18.96 18.06
CA LYS A 327 13.95 19.81 17.22
C LYS A 327 13.88 19.83 15.70
N PHE A 328 13.53 18.75 14.99
CA PHE A 328 13.54 18.76 13.51
C PHE A 328 12.21 18.41 12.83
N GLY A 329 11.13 18.19 13.60
CA GLY A 329 9.80 17.91 13.04
C GLY A 329 9.64 16.52 12.42
N VAL A 330 10.49 15.55 12.76
CA VAL A 330 10.39 14.17 12.26
C VAL A 330 9.57 13.32 13.24
N LEU A 331 8.46 12.75 12.77
CA LEU A 331 7.59 11.85 13.55
C LEU A 331 8.31 10.51 13.77
N THR A 332 8.58 10.15 15.02
CA THR A 332 9.11 8.83 15.37
C THR A 332 7.97 7.86 15.71
N TYR A 333 7.80 6.84 14.88
CA TYR A 333 6.79 5.79 15.07
C TYR A 333 7.44 4.58 15.72
N ASN A 334 6.88 4.09 16.82
CA ASN A 334 7.35 2.86 17.44
C ASN A 334 6.21 2.05 18.03
N PHE A 335 5.68 1.14 17.21
CA PHE A 335 4.63 0.22 17.62
C PHE A 335 4.86 -1.21 17.12
N ARG A 336 4.27 -2.17 17.82
CA ARG A 336 4.14 -3.58 17.41
C ARG A 336 2.69 -4.00 17.56
N LEU A 337 2.25 -4.89 16.68
CA LEU A 337 0.92 -5.46 16.74
C LEU A 337 0.93 -6.96 16.50
N ALA A 338 -0.03 -7.63 17.12
CA ALA A 338 -0.33 -9.04 16.92
C ALA A 338 -1.82 -9.20 16.65
N VAL A 339 -2.17 -9.99 15.64
CA VAL A 339 -3.55 -10.36 15.32
C VAL A 339 -3.68 -11.87 15.34
N ALA A 340 -4.63 -12.40 16.12
CA ALA A 340 -4.93 -13.83 16.15
C ALA A 340 -6.39 -14.07 16.54
N GLU A 341 -6.88 -15.27 16.25
CA GLU A 341 -8.23 -15.68 16.68
C GLU A 341 -8.19 -16.28 18.09
N PHE A 342 -9.21 -15.94 18.89
CA PHE A 342 -9.52 -16.57 20.17
C PHE A 342 -11.00 -16.93 20.18
N ASP A 343 -11.29 -18.21 20.38
CA ASP A 343 -12.66 -18.77 20.40
C ASP A 343 -13.50 -18.36 19.18
N GLY A 344 -12.86 -18.28 18.01
CA GLY A 344 -13.48 -17.90 16.73
C GLY A 344 -13.56 -16.39 16.47
N THR A 345 -13.09 -15.55 17.39
CA THR A 345 -13.08 -14.08 17.23
C THR A 345 -11.67 -13.56 16.95
N PRO A 346 -11.47 -12.77 15.88
CA PRO A 346 -10.17 -12.17 15.58
C PRO A 346 -9.93 -10.93 16.45
N TYR A 347 -8.86 -10.97 17.26
CA TYR A 347 -8.43 -9.87 18.10
C TYR A 347 -7.12 -9.26 17.61
N LYS A 348 -7.03 -7.94 17.67
CA LYS A 348 -5.80 -7.18 17.42
C LYS A 348 -5.30 -6.55 18.71
N PHE A 349 -4.09 -6.93 19.10
CA PHE A 349 -3.33 -6.27 20.16
C PHE A 349 -2.38 -5.25 19.55
N VAL A 350 -2.40 -4.03 20.07
CA VAL A 350 -1.51 -2.93 19.66
C VAL A 350 -0.68 -2.51 20.86
N CYS A 351 0.61 -2.29 20.63
CA CYS A 351 1.50 -1.76 21.63
C CYS A 351 2.43 -0.68 21.10
N CYS A 352 2.48 0.45 21.80
CA CYS A 352 3.25 1.61 21.41
C CYS A 352 4.13 2.07 22.57
N LYS A 353 5.34 2.58 22.27
CA LYS A 353 6.10 3.36 23.26
C LYS A 353 5.46 4.74 23.37
N GLY A 354 5.10 5.17 24.58
CA GLY A 354 4.29 6.35 24.81
C GLY A 354 2.85 6.18 24.29
N ARG A 355 2.24 7.27 23.83
CA ARG A 355 0.89 7.24 23.24
C ARG A 355 0.95 6.68 21.82
N CYS A 356 -0.01 5.83 21.44
CA CYS A 356 -0.07 5.34 20.07
C CYS A 356 -0.27 6.50 19.07
N PRO A 357 0.47 6.51 17.94
CA PRO A 357 0.24 7.48 16.87
C PRO A 357 -1.23 7.47 16.46
N GLY A 358 -1.84 8.63 16.23
CA GLY A 358 -3.24 8.71 15.78
C GLY A 358 -4.29 8.08 16.70
N ALA A 359 -3.97 7.81 17.98
CA ALA A 359 -4.87 7.08 18.89
C ALA A 359 -6.28 7.71 18.94
N PRO A 360 -7.35 6.91 18.73
CA PRO A 360 -8.72 7.42 18.75
C PRO A 360 -9.02 8.08 20.09
N SER A 361 -9.80 9.16 20.10
CA SER A 361 -10.23 9.78 21.36
C SER A 361 -11.22 8.88 22.11
N PRO A 362 -11.15 8.72 23.45
CA PRO A 362 -10.19 9.29 24.41
C PRO A 362 -9.01 8.35 24.75
N VAL A 363 -8.66 7.40 23.86
CA VAL A 363 -7.76 6.28 24.12
C VAL A 363 -6.29 6.72 24.31
N GLY A 364 -5.59 5.97 25.18
CA GLY A 364 -4.14 5.80 25.09
C GLY A 364 -3.29 6.65 26.02
N LYS A 365 -3.58 6.64 27.32
CA LYS A 365 -2.54 7.01 28.30
C LYS A 365 -1.56 5.84 28.45
N PRO A 366 -0.25 6.07 28.40
CA PRO A 366 0.74 5.02 28.66
C PRO A 366 0.56 4.45 30.07
N ASP A 367 0.81 3.15 30.20
CA ASP A 367 0.97 2.46 31.48
C ASP A 367 2.23 3.00 32.20
N ALA A 368 2.42 2.63 33.47
CA ALA A 368 3.53 3.13 34.31
C ALA A 368 4.92 2.83 33.74
N ASP A 369 5.04 1.83 32.87
CA ASP A 369 6.27 1.46 32.19
C ASP A 369 6.52 2.22 30.88
N GLY A 370 5.66 3.19 30.56
CA GLY A 370 5.77 4.07 29.40
C GLY A 370 5.23 3.48 28.11
N TYR A 371 4.46 2.37 28.15
CA TYR A 371 3.86 1.78 26.95
C TYR A 371 2.33 1.90 26.97
N THR A 372 1.74 2.21 25.82
CA THR A 372 0.29 2.08 25.62
C THR A 372 -0.01 0.71 25.04
N ARG A 373 -0.93 -0.04 25.67
CA ARG A 373 -1.38 -1.36 25.24
C ARG A 373 -2.87 -1.35 25.04
N LEU A 374 -3.32 -1.75 23.85
CA LEU A 374 -4.72 -1.71 23.41
C LEU A 374 -5.11 -3.07 22.84
N LEU A 375 -6.38 -3.44 22.98
CA LEU A 375 -6.94 -4.66 22.41
C LEU A 375 -8.26 -4.33 21.71
N TYR A 376 -8.41 -4.80 20.47
CA TYR A 376 -9.60 -4.58 19.65
C TYR A 376 -10.18 -5.90 19.17
N ASP A 377 -11.51 -6.03 19.21
CA ASP A 377 -12.26 -7.09 18.55
C ASP A 377 -12.49 -6.67 17.10
N THR A 378 -11.69 -7.18 16.18
CA THR A 378 -11.67 -6.67 14.81
C THR A 378 -12.89 -7.06 13.98
N ALA A 379 -13.67 -8.04 14.45
CA ALA A 379 -14.93 -8.41 13.82
C ALA A 379 -16.07 -7.47 14.25
N ALA A 380 -16.14 -7.13 15.54
CA ALA A 380 -17.17 -6.24 16.07
C ALA A 380 -16.83 -4.74 15.92
N ASP A 381 -15.55 -4.41 15.81
CA ASP A 381 -15.01 -3.05 15.76
C ASP A 381 -14.00 -2.91 14.60
N PRO A 382 -14.48 -2.88 13.34
CA PRO A 382 -13.63 -2.86 12.15
C PRO A 382 -12.83 -1.56 11.96
N PHE A 383 -12.99 -0.60 12.87
CA PHE A 383 -12.30 0.69 12.87
C PHE A 383 -11.54 0.95 14.16
N ASP A 384 -11.32 -0.03 15.03
CA ASP A 384 -10.55 0.13 16.28
C ASP A 384 -11.00 1.31 17.19
N MET A 385 -12.30 1.56 17.28
CA MET A 385 -12.83 2.67 18.08
C MET A 385 -12.94 2.35 19.58
N HIS A 386 -12.96 1.06 19.95
CA HIS A 386 -13.31 0.61 21.29
C HIS A 386 -12.28 -0.38 21.86
N ASP A 387 -11.39 0.13 22.72
CA ASP A 387 -10.46 -0.73 23.47
C ASP A 387 -11.21 -1.67 24.44
N VAL A 388 -11.04 -2.97 24.24
CA VAL A 388 -11.63 -4.04 25.06
C VAL A 388 -10.62 -4.70 26.01
N LYS A 389 -9.38 -4.20 26.11
CA LYS A 389 -8.31 -4.78 26.95
C LYS A 389 -8.76 -5.03 28.39
N ALA A 390 -9.45 -4.08 29.01
CA ALA A 390 -9.92 -4.21 30.40
C ALA A 390 -10.96 -5.33 30.58
N LYS A 391 -11.72 -5.67 29.54
CA LYS A 391 -12.73 -6.76 29.55
C LYS A 391 -12.08 -8.12 29.31
N LEU A 392 -11.02 -8.17 28.50
CA LEU A 392 -10.36 -9.40 28.05
C LEU A 392 -8.84 -9.39 28.32
N PRO A 393 -8.40 -9.20 29.59
CA PRO A 393 -6.97 -9.10 29.90
C PRO A 393 -6.19 -10.36 29.54
N HIS A 394 -6.81 -11.54 29.64
CA HIS A 394 -6.19 -12.81 29.29
C HIS A 394 -5.92 -12.96 27.78
N VAL A 395 -6.77 -12.39 26.91
CA VAL A 395 -6.54 -12.35 25.45
C VAL A 395 -5.40 -11.39 25.14
N ALA A 396 -5.43 -10.19 25.74
CA ALA A 396 -4.35 -9.20 25.59
C ALA A 396 -2.99 -9.80 25.98
N GLU A 397 -2.90 -10.49 27.11
CA GLU A 397 -1.65 -11.12 27.57
C GLU A 397 -1.15 -12.22 26.62
N LYS A 398 -2.03 -13.04 26.05
CA LYS A 398 -1.63 -14.06 25.06
C LYS A 398 -1.08 -13.44 23.78
N LEU A 399 -1.75 -12.42 23.24
CA LEU A 399 -1.27 -11.71 22.05
C LEU A 399 0.02 -10.92 22.34
N ARG A 400 0.13 -10.30 23.50
CA ARG A 400 1.34 -9.61 23.97
C ARG A 400 2.54 -10.57 24.01
N ALA A 401 2.33 -11.79 24.51
CA ALA A 401 3.36 -12.82 24.56
C ALA A 401 3.78 -13.35 23.18
N ALA A 402 2.94 -13.16 22.15
CA ALA A 402 3.25 -13.52 20.77
C ALA A 402 4.15 -12.47 20.08
N LEU A 403 4.25 -11.27 20.63
CA LEU A 403 5.15 -10.25 20.10
C LEU A 403 6.61 -10.68 20.26
N PRO A 404 7.46 -10.41 19.26
CA PRO A 404 8.87 -10.75 19.34
C PRO A 404 9.54 -10.04 20.53
N VAL A 405 10.53 -10.71 21.14
CA VAL A 405 11.38 -10.10 22.16
C VAL A 405 12.47 -9.32 21.44
N GLU A 406 12.34 -8.01 21.42
CA GLU A 406 13.28 -7.12 20.75
C GLU A 406 14.14 -6.35 21.76
N HIS A 407 15.39 -6.10 21.40
CA HIS A 407 16.29 -5.33 22.24
C HIS A 407 15.87 -3.85 22.26
N GLY A 408 15.44 -3.36 23.42
CA GLY A 408 15.04 -1.95 23.59
C GLY A 408 13.54 -1.65 23.47
N PHE A 409 12.74 -2.56 22.89
CA PHE A 409 11.28 -2.46 22.87
C PHE A 409 10.67 -3.49 23.85
N LYS A 410 10.25 -3.02 25.02
CA LYS A 410 9.89 -3.89 26.17
C LYS A 410 8.45 -4.37 26.18
N CYS A 411 7.67 -4.15 25.11
CA CYS A 411 6.24 -4.46 25.17
C CYS A 411 5.92 -5.96 25.38
N SER A 412 6.78 -6.85 24.87
CA SER A 412 6.65 -8.31 25.06
C SER A 412 7.04 -8.78 26.47
N ARG A 413 7.56 -7.91 27.34
CA ARG A 413 7.86 -8.24 28.75
C ARG A 413 6.62 -8.03 29.63
N ALA A 414 6.39 -8.93 30.59
CA ALA A 414 5.36 -8.75 31.59
C ALA A 414 5.66 -7.47 32.40
N ALA A 415 4.62 -6.72 32.77
CA ALA A 415 4.76 -5.65 33.74
C ALA A 415 5.25 -6.28 35.06
N SER A 416 6.42 -5.85 35.53
CA SER A 416 7.04 -6.32 36.77
C SER A 416 6.33 -5.78 38.00
#